data_AF-A0A958B1Q4-F1
#
_entry.id   AF-A0A958B1Q4-F1
#
_cell.length_a   1.000
_cell.length_b   1.000
_cell.length_c   1.000
_cell.angle_alpha   90.00
_cell.angle_beta   90.00
_cell.angle_gamma   90.00
#
_symmetry.space_group_name_H-M   'P 1'
#
loop_
_entity.id
_entity.type
_entity.pdbx_description
1 polymer ?
#
loop_
_entity_poly.entity_id
_entity_poly.type
_entity_poly.pdbx_seq_one_letter_code
_entity_poly.pdbx_strand_id
1 'polypeptide(L)'
;MKRSEINEILREADAFIRAHQFYLPPFAYWTPDEWRGRGPEVAEIVGNGLGWDITDFGSGDYANTGLFLFTIRNGQVADLARGRGKLYAEKLLICDVDQVTTLHYHWLETEDIINRGGGDLV
;
A
#
# COMPACT_ATOMS: atom_id res chain seq x y z
N MET A 1 4.01 -14.63 7.01
CA MET A 1 2.67 -14.87 6.40
C MET A 1 2.69 -15.92 5.28
N LYS A 2 1.66 -16.77 5.19
CA LYS A 2 1.50 -17.72 4.06
C LYS A 2 0.90 -17.01 2.83
N ARG A 3 1.19 -17.49 1.62
CA ARG A 3 0.56 -16.93 0.40
C ARG A 3 -0.97 -17.05 0.41
N SER A 4 -1.52 -18.13 0.99
CA SER A 4 -2.97 -18.31 1.11
C SER A 4 -3.63 -17.22 1.97
N GLU A 5 -2.99 -16.87 3.08
CA GLU A 5 -3.39 -15.82 4.02
C GLU A 5 -3.30 -14.44 3.34
N ILE A 6 -2.19 -14.14 2.66
CA ILE A 6 -2.04 -12.92 1.86
C ILE A 6 -3.15 -12.79 0.80
N ASN A 7 -3.49 -13.88 0.12
CA ASN A 7 -4.55 -13.87 -0.90
C ASN A 7 -5.95 -13.65 -0.31
N GLU A 8 -6.17 -14.03 0.95
CA GLU A 8 -7.43 -13.80 1.67
C GLU A 8 -7.54 -12.34 2.07
N ILE A 9 -6.50 -11.79 2.70
CA ILE A 9 -6.39 -10.36 3.03
C ILE A 9 -6.61 -9.48 1.79
N LEU A 10 -6.00 -9.81 0.64
CA LEU A 10 -6.21 -9.07 -0.61
C LEU A 10 -7.68 -9.06 -1.07
N ARG A 11 -8.39 -10.17 -0.91
CA ARG A 11 -9.80 -10.29 -1.30
C ARG A 11 -10.71 -9.47 -0.38
N GLU A 12 -10.47 -9.54 0.91
CA GLU A 12 -11.20 -8.79 1.93
C GLU A 12 -10.96 -7.29 1.78
N ALA A 13 -9.71 -6.89 1.59
CA ALA A 13 -9.33 -5.51 1.34
C ALA A 13 -9.96 -4.96 0.05
N ASP A 14 -9.89 -5.65 -1.10
CA ASP A 14 -10.55 -5.15 -2.33
C ASP A 14 -12.07 -5.01 -2.16
N ALA A 15 -12.71 -5.94 -1.44
CA ALA A 15 -14.13 -5.84 -1.11
C ALA A 15 -14.42 -4.59 -0.25
N PHE A 16 -13.61 -4.33 0.78
CA PHE A 16 -13.73 -3.16 1.64
C PHE A 16 -13.52 -1.84 0.87
N ILE A 17 -12.51 -1.79 -0.01
CA ILE A 17 -12.19 -0.65 -0.88
C ILE A 17 -13.38 -0.31 -1.77
N ARG A 18 -13.96 -1.32 -2.43
CA ARG A 18 -15.15 -1.14 -3.28
C ARG A 18 -16.38 -0.71 -2.50
N ALA A 19 -16.58 -1.25 -1.28
CA ALA A 19 -17.68 -0.85 -0.41
C ALA A 19 -17.61 0.63 -0.02
N HIS A 20 -16.40 1.18 0.09
CA HIS A 20 -16.14 2.60 0.35
C HIS A 20 -16.07 3.45 -0.94
N GLN A 21 -16.46 2.87 -2.09
CA GLN A 21 -16.46 3.54 -3.39
C GLN A 21 -15.10 4.14 -3.79
N PHE A 22 -14.01 3.56 -3.30
CA PHE A 22 -12.67 3.92 -3.72
C PHE A 22 -12.28 3.04 -4.93
N TYR A 23 -11.63 3.64 -5.93
CA TYR A 23 -11.27 2.95 -7.16
C TYR A 23 -9.76 2.90 -7.31
N LEU A 24 -9.21 1.69 -7.39
CA LEU A 24 -7.79 1.47 -7.61
C LEU A 24 -7.44 1.56 -9.11
N PRO A 25 -6.20 1.95 -9.44
CA PRO A 25 -5.73 1.95 -10.82
C PRO A 25 -5.74 0.52 -11.41
N PRO A 26 -5.92 0.35 -12.73
CA PRO A 26 -6.09 -0.96 -13.36
C PRO A 26 -4.99 -1.99 -13.03
N PHE A 27 -3.75 -1.55 -12.80
CA PHE A 27 -2.63 -2.44 -12.49
C PHE A 27 -2.79 -3.18 -11.16
N ALA A 28 -3.64 -2.69 -10.25
CA ALA A 28 -3.96 -3.37 -8.99
C ALA A 28 -4.54 -4.77 -9.22
N TYR A 29 -5.19 -4.97 -10.37
CA TYR A 29 -5.93 -6.18 -10.70
C TYR A 29 -5.21 -7.11 -11.67
N TRP A 30 -3.97 -6.80 -12.05
CA TRP A 30 -3.21 -7.68 -12.93
C TRP A 30 -2.81 -8.98 -12.23
N THR A 31 -3.10 -10.07 -12.90
CA THR A 31 -2.61 -11.41 -12.57
C THR A 31 -1.10 -11.52 -12.76
N PRO A 32 -0.42 -12.50 -12.14
CA PRO A 32 1.00 -12.76 -12.40
C PRO A 32 1.32 -13.02 -13.87
N ASP A 33 0.40 -13.60 -14.64
CA ASP A 33 0.56 -13.81 -16.09
C ASP A 33 0.50 -12.48 -16.87
N GLU A 34 -0.44 -11.60 -16.53
CA GLU A 34 -0.49 -10.27 -17.14
C GLU A 34 0.75 -9.45 -16.80
N TRP A 35 1.24 -9.55 -15.56
CA TRP A 35 2.51 -8.94 -15.15
C TRP A 35 3.70 -9.43 -15.97
N ARG A 36 3.79 -10.74 -16.25
CA ARG A 36 4.84 -11.32 -17.10
C ARG A 36 4.82 -10.76 -18.53
N GLY A 37 3.66 -10.32 -19.01
CA GLY A 37 3.48 -9.74 -20.33
C GLY A 37 3.77 -8.23 -20.42
N ARG A 38 4.06 -7.55 -19.30
CA ARG A 38 4.37 -6.11 -19.29
C ARG A 38 5.83 -5.83 -19.61
N GLY A 39 6.09 -4.68 -20.23
CA GLY A 39 7.40 -4.22 -20.65
C GLY A 39 7.86 -2.94 -19.94
N PRO A 40 8.73 -2.15 -20.59
CA PRO A 40 9.25 -0.90 -20.02
C PRO A 40 8.19 0.15 -19.68
N GLU A 41 6.99 0.04 -20.23
CA GLU A 41 5.89 0.98 -19.97
C GLU A 41 5.40 0.99 -18.52
N VAL A 42 5.69 -0.06 -17.75
CA VAL A 42 5.35 -0.15 -16.32
C VAL A 42 6.54 0.12 -15.40
N ALA A 43 7.65 0.62 -15.94
CA ALA A 43 8.90 0.83 -15.18
C ALA A 43 8.70 1.74 -13.95
N GLU A 44 7.77 2.71 -14.01
CA GLU A 44 7.44 3.55 -12.85
C GLU A 44 6.81 2.75 -11.70
N ILE A 45 5.92 1.79 -12.01
CA ILE A 45 5.27 0.96 -10.98
C ILE A 45 6.33 0.17 -10.20
N VAL A 46 7.26 -0.46 -10.92
CA VAL A 46 8.32 -1.26 -10.32
C VAL A 46 9.35 -0.37 -9.63
N GLY A 47 9.83 0.66 -10.33
CA GLY A 47 10.88 1.55 -9.84
C GLY A 47 10.49 2.30 -8.57
N ASN A 48 9.23 2.69 -8.44
CA ASN A 48 8.75 3.49 -7.32
C ASN A 48 8.00 2.66 -6.26
N GLY A 49 7.95 1.33 -6.41
CA GLY A 49 7.28 0.44 -5.45
C GLY A 49 5.78 0.69 -5.32
N LEU A 50 5.08 0.88 -6.44
CA LEU A 50 3.62 1.07 -6.42
C LEU A 50 2.90 -0.29 -6.28
N GLY A 51 1.68 -0.25 -5.74
CA GLY A 51 0.83 -1.44 -5.60
C GLY A 51 0.68 -1.95 -4.18
N TRP A 52 0.29 -3.23 -4.08
CA TRP A 52 -0.07 -3.89 -2.83
C TRP A 52 1.14 -4.09 -1.90
N ASP A 53 0.93 -3.79 -0.62
CA ASP A 53 1.86 -4.09 0.46
C ASP A 53 1.08 -4.66 1.65
N ILE A 54 1.57 -5.78 2.19
CA ILE A 54 0.97 -6.50 3.33
C ILE A 54 2.11 -6.94 4.22
N THR A 55 2.08 -6.48 5.47
CA THR A 55 3.13 -6.72 6.43
C THR A 55 2.54 -7.12 7.77
N ASP A 56 3.18 -8.10 8.42
CA ASP A 56 2.98 -8.44 9.84
C ASP A 56 4.09 -7.82 10.71
N PHE A 57 4.88 -6.90 10.14
CA PHE A 57 6.08 -6.32 10.75
C PHE A 57 7.10 -7.35 11.26
N GLY A 58 7.08 -8.57 10.72
CA GLY A 58 7.91 -9.69 11.16
C GLY A 58 7.44 -10.35 12.46
N SER A 59 6.26 -9.99 12.98
CA SER A 59 5.69 -10.55 14.21
C SER A 59 5.18 -11.99 14.04
N GLY A 60 4.79 -12.37 12.82
CA GLY A 60 4.06 -13.61 12.56
C GLY A 60 2.59 -13.58 12.99
N ASP A 61 2.06 -12.41 13.37
CA ASP A 61 0.69 -12.20 13.84
C ASP A 61 0.06 -10.98 13.16
N TYR A 62 -0.33 -11.13 11.90
CA TYR A 62 -0.93 -10.05 11.11
C TYR A 62 -2.21 -9.50 11.74
N ALA A 63 -3.04 -10.36 12.35
CA ALA A 63 -4.33 -9.97 12.90
C ALA A 63 -4.20 -8.92 14.02
N ASN A 64 -3.19 -9.06 14.89
CA ASN A 64 -2.96 -8.11 15.97
C ASN A 64 -1.88 -7.07 15.62
N THR A 65 -0.89 -7.41 14.79
CA THR A 65 0.22 -6.53 14.42
C THR A 65 0.48 -6.65 12.93
N GLY A 66 -0.17 -5.78 12.17
CA GLY A 66 -0.10 -5.80 10.73
C GLY A 66 -0.63 -4.53 10.12
N LEU A 67 -0.43 -4.39 8.81
CA LEU A 67 -0.98 -3.30 8.04
C LEU A 67 -1.16 -3.73 6.59
N PHE A 68 -2.29 -3.32 6.01
CA PHE A 68 -2.52 -3.40 4.58
C PHE A 68 -2.31 -2.03 3.94
N LEU A 69 -1.61 -1.99 2.80
CA LEU A 69 -1.45 -0.76 2.02
C LEU A 69 -1.59 -1.01 0.52
N PHE A 70 -1.99 0.04 -0.19
CA PHE A 70 -1.78 0.17 -1.63
C PHE A 70 -1.10 1.50 -1.93
N THR A 71 0.12 1.44 -2.47
CA THR A 71 0.85 2.64 -2.91
C THR A 71 0.33 3.07 -4.28
N ILE A 72 -0.43 4.16 -4.30
CA ILE A 72 -1.12 4.69 -5.51
C ILE A 72 -0.12 5.41 -6.41
N ARG A 73 0.72 6.25 -5.80
CA ARG A 73 1.77 7.02 -6.47
C ARG A 73 2.92 7.25 -5.51
N ASN A 74 4.12 7.28 -6.04
CA ASN A 74 5.33 7.55 -5.30
C ASN A 74 6.39 8.16 -6.22
N GLY A 75 7.34 8.88 -5.63
CA GLY A 75 8.50 9.49 -6.28
C GLY A 75 9.79 8.72 -6.04
N GLN A 76 10.89 9.28 -6.54
CA GLN A 76 12.24 8.78 -6.29
C GLN A 76 12.97 9.71 -5.33
N VAL A 77 13.72 9.16 -4.37
CA VAL A 77 14.52 9.96 -3.42
C VAL A 77 15.52 10.87 -4.14
N ALA A 78 16.03 10.44 -5.31
CA ALA A 78 16.92 11.25 -6.14
C ALA A 78 16.29 12.56 -6.65
N ASP A 79 14.96 12.65 -6.71
CA ASP A 79 14.24 13.85 -7.14
C ASP A 79 14.20 14.92 -6.02
N LEU A 80 14.24 14.50 -4.75
CA LEU A 80 14.31 15.42 -3.60
C LEU A 80 15.55 16.32 -3.68
N ALA A 81 16.71 15.74 -3.96
CA ALA A 81 17.97 16.49 -4.07
C ALA A 81 17.96 17.54 -5.20
N ARG A 82 17.09 17.36 -6.20
CA ARG A 82 16.95 18.28 -7.35
C ARG A 82 15.83 19.29 -7.15
N GLY A 83 14.99 19.15 -6.13
CA GLY A 83 13.82 19.99 -5.90
C GLY A 83 12.79 19.96 -7.04
N ARG A 84 12.81 18.92 -7.87
CA ARG A 84 11.93 18.78 -9.05
C ARG A 84 11.63 17.31 -9.29
N GLY A 85 10.46 17.03 -9.86
CA GLY A 85 9.94 15.66 -10.03
C GLY A 85 8.76 15.39 -9.09
N LYS A 86 8.42 14.13 -8.88
CA LYS A 86 7.35 13.76 -7.95
C LYS A 86 7.92 13.71 -6.54
N LEU A 87 7.67 14.75 -5.76
CA LEU A 87 8.18 14.90 -4.39
C LEU A 87 7.15 14.44 -3.33
N TYR A 88 6.14 13.70 -3.75
CA TYR A 88 5.01 13.29 -2.92
C TYR A 88 4.63 11.83 -3.20
N ALA A 89 4.00 11.22 -2.21
CA ALA A 89 3.41 9.90 -2.30
C ALA A 89 1.94 9.95 -1.88
N GLU A 90 1.19 8.94 -2.29
CA GLU A 90 -0.17 8.71 -1.81
C GLU A 90 -0.34 7.20 -1.62
N LYS A 91 -0.78 6.82 -0.43
CA LYS A 91 -1.08 5.43 -0.08
C LYS A 91 -2.50 5.35 0.45
N LEU A 92 -3.18 4.27 0.08
CA LEU A 92 -4.37 3.81 0.77
C LEU A 92 -3.93 2.81 1.84
N LEU A 93 -4.46 2.95 3.05
CA LEU A 93 -4.20 2.06 4.17
C LEU A 93 -5.52 1.44 4.65
N ILE A 94 -5.48 0.18 5.08
CA ILE A 94 -6.56 -0.47 5.80
C ILE A 94 -5.96 -1.05 7.07
N CYS A 95 -6.57 -0.67 8.20
CA CYS A 95 -6.22 -1.14 9.53
C CYS A 95 -7.46 -1.83 10.08
N ASP A 96 -7.33 -3.10 10.48
CA ASP A 96 -8.43 -3.83 11.09
C ASP A 96 -8.70 -3.32 12.51
N VAL A 97 -9.86 -3.70 13.05
CA VAL A 97 -10.26 -3.35 14.42
C VAL A 97 -9.20 -3.88 15.39
N ASP A 98 -8.69 -2.99 16.26
CA ASP A 98 -7.64 -3.24 17.25
C ASP A 98 -6.27 -3.69 16.67
N GLN A 99 -6.09 -3.69 15.35
CA GLN A 99 -4.81 -4.01 14.71
C GLN A 99 -3.79 -2.88 14.96
N VAL A 100 -2.56 -3.24 15.30
CA VAL A 100 -1.50 -2.28 15.62
C VAL A 100 -0.49 -2.17 14.48
N THR A 101 -0.27 -0.94 14.03
CA THR A 101 0.96 -0.57 13.31
C THR A 101 2.04 -0.22 14.33
N THR A 102 3.21 -0.85 14.23
CA THR A 102 4.28 -0.68 15.22
C THR A 102 4.77 0.77 15.28
N LEU A 103 5.15 1.24 16.47
CA LEU A 103 5.72 2.59 16.66
C LEU A 103 6.97 2.78 15.80
N HIS A 104 6.98 3.84 15.00
CA HIS A 104 8.11 4.21 14.15
C HIS A 104 8.14 5.72 13.89
N TYR A 105 9.21 6.18 13.25
CA TYR A 105 9.31 7.51 12.66
C TYR A 105 10.05 7.41 11.32
N HIS A 106 9.92 8.44 10.50
CA HIS A 106 10.61 8.53 9.24
C HIS A 106 11.77 9.52 9.31
N TRP A 107 12.91 9.15 8.72
CA TRP A 107 14.08 10.03 8.64
C TRP A 107 13.90 11.20 7.67
N LEU A 108 13.04 11.03 6.66
CA LEU A 108 12.87 11.97 5.54
C LEU A 108 11.42 12.28 5.23
N GLU A 109 10.53 11.31 5.42
CA GLU A 109 9.12 11.46 5.07
C GLU A 109 8.40 12.34 6.09
N THR A 110 7.61 13.28 5.56
CA THR A 110 6.57 13.97 6.31
C THR A 110 5.25 13.46 5.74
N GLU A 111 4.37 12.98 6.61
CA GLU A 111 3.12 12.37 6.21
C GLU A 111 1.92 12.98 6.94
N ASP A 112 0.80 13.03 6.22
CA ASP A 112 -0.52 13.33 6.75
C ASP A 112 -1.31 12.02 6.77
N ILE A 113 -1.52 11.47 7.95
CA ILE A 113 -2.38 10.30 8.14
C ILE A 113 -3.83 10.79 8.20
N ILE A 114 -4.66 10.32 7.27
CA ILE A 114 -6.04 10.79 7.10
C ILE A 114 -7.00 9.61 7.31
N ASN A 115 -7.84 9.68 8.35
CA ASN A 115 -9.00 8.79 8.44
C ASN A 115 -9.99 9.16 7.33
N ARG A 116 -10.05 8.31 6.29
CA ARG A 116 -10.92 8.50 5.12
C ARG A 116 -12.33 7.92 5.32
N GLY A 117 -12.58 7.18 6.39
CA GLY A 117 -13.86 6.55 6.70
C GLY A 117 -13.72 5.17 7.35
N GLY A 118 -14.82 4.65 7.87
CA GLY A 118 -14.87 3.39 8.60
C GLY A 118 -14.95 3.62 10.11
N GLY A 119 -13.94 3.14 10.86
CA GLY A 119 -13.85 3.28 12.31
C GLY A 119 -13.19 4.59 12.76
N ASP A 120 -12.89 4.65 14.05
CA ASP A 120 -12.10 5.73 14.65
C ASP A 120 -10.61 5.41 14.57
N LEU A 121 -9.82 6.40 14.16
CA LEU A 121 -8.36 6.32 14.20
C LEU A 121 -7.92 7.04 15.48
N VAL A 122 -7.47 6.27 16.47
CA VAL A 122 -7.14 6.72 17.83
C VAL A 122 -5.68 6.50 18.19
#